data_AF-W6S9W6-F1
#
_entry.id   AF-W6S9W6-F1
#
_cell.length_a   1.000
_cell.length_b   1.000
_cell.length_c   1.000
_cell.angle_alpha   90.00
_cell.angle_beta   90.00
_cell.angle_gamma   90.00
#
_symmetry.space_group_name_H-M   'P 1'
#
loop_
_entity.id
_entity.type
_entity.pdbx_description
1 polymer ?
#
loop_
_entity_poly.entity_id
_entity_poly.type
_entity_poly.pdbx_seq_one_letter_code
_entity_poly.pdbx_strand_id
1 'polypeptide(L)' 'MADNLEIVYQSRNRLAHHEPVLYNRFTETIAAIKYIAQHLEAPTPGDHTPLYRLIADDIVSVEASAATLHSELDAYRQP' A
#
# COMPACT_ATOMS: atom_id res chain seq x y z
N MET A 1 9.82 -11.44 3.88
CA MET A 1 9.16 -10.79 5.04
C MET A 1 9.89 -9.52 5.49
N ALA A 2 11.16 -9.59 5.90
CA ALA A 2 11.93 -8.43 6.37
C ALA A 2 11.90 -7.23 5.41
N ASP A 3 12.14 -7.46 4.11
CA ASP A 3 12.12 -6.39 3.11
C ASP A 3 10.76 -5.68 2.98
N ASN A 4 9.65 -6.42 3.14
CA ASN A 4 8.31 -5.84 3.07
C ASN A 4 8.00 -5.00 4.32
N LEU A 5 8.47 -5.44 5.49
CA LEU A 5 8.36 -4.64 6.71
C LEU A 5 9.17 -3.35 6.64
N GLU A 6 10.35 -3.39 6.02
CA GLU A 6 11.17 -2.19 5.79
C GLU A 6 10.46 -1.19 4.86
N ILE A 7 9.83 -1.66 3.77
CA ILE A 7 9.03 -0.80 2.88
C ILE A 7 7.90 -0.11 3.64
N VAL A 8 7.17 -0.84 4.49
CA VAL A 8 6.09 -0.26 5.31
C VAL A 8 6.66 0.72 6.33
N TYR A 9 7.78 0.40 6.97
CA TYR A 9 8.46 1.29 7.92
C TYR A 9 8.90 2.61 7.26
N GLN A 10 9.56 2.54 6.11
CA GLN A 10 10.00 3.73 5.37
C GLN A 10 8.81 4.59 4.94
N SER A 11 7.72 3.97 4.48
CA SER A 11 6.52 4.67 4.04
C SER A 11 5.82 5.37 5.21
N ARG A 12 5.71 4.69 6.36
CA ARG A 12 5.25 5.31 7.62
C ARG A 12 6.15 6.46 8.04
N ASN A 13 7.47 6.31 7.90
CA ASN A 13 8.43 7.36 8.24
C ASN A 13 8.27 8.60 7.35
N ARG A 14 8.06 8.43 6.05
CA ARG A 14 7.75 9.53 5.11
C ARG A 14 6.50 10.29 5.52
N LEU A 15 5.41 9.56 5.80
CA LEU A 15 4.14 10.17 6.23
C LEU A 15 4.30 10.97 7.54
N ALA A 16 5.07 10.45 8.49
CA ALA A 16 5.37 11.16 9.74
C ALA A 16 6.19 12.45 9.53
N HIS A 17 6.97 12.51 8.45
CA HIS A 17 7.72 13.69 8.03
C HIS A 17 6.97 14.54 6.98
N HIS A 18 5.68 14.27 6.75
CA HIS A 18 4.85 14.95 5.76
C HIS A 18 5.36 14.83 4.31
N GLU A 19 6.18 13.81 4.03
CA GLU A 19 6.58 13.49 2.66
C GLU A 19 5.50 12.65 1.96
N PRO A 20 5.14 13.00 0.70
CA PRO A 20 4.12 12.27 -0.03
C PRO A 20 4.58 10.87 -0.43
N VAL A 21 3.65 9.92 -0.32
CA VAL A 21 3.78 8.52 -0.78
C VAL A 21 2.83 8.34 -1.96
N LEU A 22 3.31 8.64 -3.17
CA LEU A 22 2.55 8.64 -4.42
C LEU A 22 3.21 7.73 -5.46
N TYR A 23 2.47 7.38 -6.52
CA TYR A 23 2.93 6.61 -7.69
C TYR A 23 3.65 5.31 -7.29
N ASN A 24 4.92 5.16 -7.66
CA ASN A 24 5.72 3.96 -7.37
C ASN A 24 5.81 3.69 -5.87
N ARG A 25 6.02 4.73 -5.05
CA ARG A 25 6.10 4.58 -3.59
C ARG A 25 4.80 4.06 -3.00
N PHE A 26 3.67 4.55 -3.49
CA PHE A 26 2.35 4.05 -3.11
C PHE A 26 2.19 2.58 -3.50
N THR A 27 2.52 2.24 -4.75
CA THR A 27 2.40 0.88 -5.29
C THR A 27 3.23 -0.12 -4.49
N GLU A 28 4.48 0.22 -4.20
CA GLU A 28 5.39 -0.59 -3.38
C GLU A 28 4.86 -0.76 -1.95
N THR A 29 4.32 0.30 -1.35
CA THR A 29 3.74 0.27 -0.01
C THR A 29 2.55 -0.69 0.07
N ILE A 30 1.59 -0.57 -0.86
CA ILE A 30 0.40 -1.42 -0.90
C ILE A 30 0.77 -2.87 -1.19
N ALA A 31 1.71 -3.11 -2.11
CA ALA A 31 2.20 -4.46 -2.38
C ALA A 31 2.84 -5.10 -1.12
N ALA A 32 3.62 -4.33 -0.37
CA ALA A 32 4.22 -4.80 0.88
C ALA A 32 3.18 -5.10 1.96
N ILE A 33 2.16 -4.24 2.13
CA ILE A 33 1.05 -4.46 3.05
C ILE A 33 0.28 -5.74 2.67
N LYS A 34 -0.10 -5.89 1.39
CA LYS A 34 -0.76 -7.09 0.86
C LYS A 34 0.06 -8.35 1.15
N TYR A 35 1.36 -8.31 0.84
CA TYR A 35 2.27 -9.42 1.10
C TYR A 35 2.29 -9.80 2.58
N ILE A 36 2.49 -8.85 3.48
CA ILE A 36 2.50 -9.10 4.92
C ILE A 36 1.17 -9.71 5.36
N ALA A 37 0.05 -9.12 4.95
CA ALA A 37 -1.28 -9.60 5.35
C ALA A 37 -1.60 -11.02 4.86
N GLN A 38 -1.09 -11.39 3.68
CA GLN A 38 -1.24 -12.74 3.12
C GLN A 38 -0.30 -13.77 3.74
N HIS A 39 0.87 -13.36 4.28
CA HIS A 39 1.92 -14.30 4.68
C HIS A 39 2.18 -14.36 6.19
N LEU A 40 1.77 -13.34 6.96
CA LEU A 40 2.05 -13.27 8.39
C LEU A 40 1.35 -14.41 9.14
N GLU A 41 2.15 -15.26 9.78
CA GLU A 41 1.70 -16.42 10.57
C GLU A 41 0.75 -17.37 9.82
N ALA A 42 0.75 -17.31 8.48
CA ALA A 42 -0.16 -18.09 7.64
C ALA A 42 0.53 -19.39 7.16
N PRO A 43 -0.03 -20.58 7.46
CA PRO A 43 0.49 -21.85 6.95
C PRO A 43 0.38 -21.95 5.42
N THR A 44 -0.64 -21.32 4.84
CA THR A 44 -0.83 -21.19 3.39
C THR A 44 -1.10 -19.72 3.10
N PRO A 45 -0.18 -19.02 2.41
CA PRO A 45 -0.38 -17.63 2.08
C PRO A 45 -1.55 -17.39 1.13
N GLY A 46 -2.23 -16.25 1.25
CA GLY A 46 -3.20 -15.79 0.27
C GLY A 46 -4.32 -14.92 0.84
N ASP A 47 -5.28 -14.56 -0.01
CA ASP A 47 -6.35 -13.60 0.32
C ASP A 47 -7.39 -14.15 1.33
N HIS A 48 -7.28 -15.44 1.65
CA HIS A 48 -8.14 -16.10 2.61
C HIS A 48 -7.65 -15.94 4.06
N THR A 49 -6.46 -15.38 4.30
CA THR A 49 -5.96 -15.17 5.65
C THR A 49 -6.85 -14.19 6.42
N PRO A 50 -7.01 -14.37 7.75
CA PRO A 50 -7.81 -13.46 8.57
C PRO A 50 -7.34 -12.00 8.47
N LEU A 51 -6.01 -11.78 8.46
CA LEU A 51 -5.43 -10.45 8.39
C LEU A 51 -5.70 -9.78 7.04
N TYR A 52 -5.56 -10.48 5.92
CA TYR A 52 -5.88 -9.91 4.61
C TYR A 52 -7.37 -9.57 4.50
N ARG A 53 -8.26 -10.47 4.93
CA ARG A 53 -9.71 -10.21 4.94
C ARG A 53 -10.11 -9.01 5.80
N LEU A 54 -9.43 -8.81 6.94
CA LEU A 54 -9.69 -7.69 7.83
C LEU A 54 -9.47 -6.34 7.13
N ILE A 55 -8.47 -6.25 6.25
CA ILE A 55 -8.05 -4.99 5.60
C ILE A 55 -8.44 -4.91 4.12
N ALA A 56 -9.16 -5.89 3.58
CA ALA A 56 -9.40 -6.01 2.14
C ALA A 56 -10.16 -4.79 1.59
N ASP A 57 -11.20 -4.33 2.30
CA ASP A 57 -11.98 -3.17 1.89
C ASP A 57 -11.16 -1.87 2.00
N ASP A 58 -10.28 -1.76 3.00
CA ASP A 58 -9.39 -0.61 3.16
C ASP A 58 -8.38 -0.53 2.00
N ILE A 59 -7.85 -1.68 1.57
CA ILE A 59 -6.97 -1.79 0.41
C ILE A 59 -7.69 -1.28 -0.84
N VAL A 60 -8.92 -1.75 -1.10
CA VAL A 60 -9.71 -1.32 -2.26
C VAL A 60 -9.97 0.19 -2.21
N SER A 61 -10.38 0.69 -1.03
CA SER A 61 -10.68 2.10 -0.81
C SER A 61 -9.46 3.01 -1.03
N VAL A 62 -8.29 2.63 -0.52
CA VAL A 62 -7.08 3.43 -0.65
C VAL A 62 -6.51 3.38 -2.07
N GLU A 63 -6.60 2.24 -2.75
CA GLU A 63 -6.19 2.13 -4.17
C GLU A 63 -7.08 2.98 -5.07
N ALA A 64 -8.39 3.01 -4.84
CA ALA A 64 -9.32 3.89 -5.56
C ALA A 64 -9.02 5.37 -5.31
N SER A 65 -8.77 5.74 -4.04
CA SER A 65 -8.43 7.12 -3.68
C SER A 65 -7.12 7.58 -4.32
N ALA A 66 -6.11 6.70 -4.33
CA ALA A 66 -4.83 6.98 -4.97
C ALA A 66 -4.95 7.10 -6.49
N ALA A 67 -5.79 6.27 -7.13
CA ALA A 67 -6.03 6.35 -8.57
C ALA A 67 -6.63 7.71 -8.97
N THR A 68 -7.64 8.18 -8.23
CA THR A 68 -8.22 9.52 -8.43
C THR A 68 -7.17 10.61 -8.29
N LEU A 69 -6.42 10.61 -7.18
CA LEU A 69 -5.39 11.62 -6.92
C LEU A 69 -4.28 11.62 -7.97
N HIS A 70 -3.77 10.44 -8.38
CA HIS A 70 -2.75 10.35 -9.41
C HIS A 70 -3.28 10.86 -10.76
N SER A 71 -4.53 10.54 -11.12
CA SER A 71 -5.16 11.05 -12.35
C SER A 71 -5.28 12.57 -12.35
N GLU A 72 -5.66 13.18 -11.21
CA GLU A 72 -5.73 14.64 -11.08
C GLU A 72 -4.34 15.27 -11.21
N LEU A 73 -3.33 14.70 -10.57
CA LEU A 73 -1.95 15.19 -10.64
C LEU A 73 -1.35 15.06 -12.05
N ASP A 74 -1.67 13.98 -12.77
CA ASP A 74 -1.23 13.80 -14.15
C ASP A 74 -1.91 14.78 -15.11
N ALA A 75 -3.16 15.16 -14.87
CA ALA A 75 -3.83 16.22 -15.64
C ALA A 75 -3.12 17.57 -15.52
N TYR A 76 -2.56 17.90 -14.34
CA TYR A 76 -1.74 19.11 -14.16
C TYR A 76 -0.35 19.03 -14.80
N ARG A 77 0.14 17.84 -15.16
CA ARG A 77 1.43 17.66 -15.83
C ARG A 77 1.35 17.86 -17.35
N GLN A 78 0.14 17.82 -17.92
CA GLN A 78 -0.07 18.09 -19.34
C GLN A 78 -0.25 19.61 -19.55
N PRO A 79 0.45 20.21 -20.54
CA PRO A 79 0.40 21.65 -20.81
C PRO A 79 -0.94 22.12 -21.38
#